data_AF-A0A2E0EP38-F1
#
_entry.id   AF-A0A2E0EP38-F1
#
_cell.length_a   1.000
_cell.length_b   1.000
_cell.length_c   1.000
_cell.angle_alpha   90.00
_cell.angle_beta   90.00
_cell.angle_gamma   90.00
#
_symmetry.space_group_name_H-M   'P 1'
#
loop_
_entity.id
_entity.type
_entity.pdbx_description
1 polymer ?
#
loop_
_entity_poly.entity_id
_entity_poly.type
_entity_poly.pdbx_seq_one_letter_code
_entity_poly.pdbx_strand_id
1 'polypeptide(L)'
;MVTLLGSLIGFISAAFPDLLKIWRDAADRKHELTILEMQMAQAAQGHQQRLEEINAQADISESRALYKTYYSGIRWVDALNGTVRPVLAYSFFLLYFVIKCMQFAMVDLADPLPWQIAALWSVEDQVIFAGIISFYFGQRAMAKVRSGK
;
A
#
# COMPACT_ATOMS: atom_id res chain seq x y z
N MET A 1 -34.15 50.40 -58.92
CA MET A 1 -34.34 49.01 -58.43
C MET A 1 -33.01 48.24 -58.40
N VAL A 2 -32.16 48.32 -59.43
CA VAL A 2 -30.83 47.67 -59.46
C VAL A 2 -29.84 48.24 -58.42
N THR A 3 -29.94 49.53 -58.11
CA THR A 3 -29.13 50.20 -57.06
C THR A 3 -29.38 49.66 -55.65
N LEU A 4 -30.59 49.19 -55.36
CA LEU A 4 -30.97 48.64 -54.06
C LEU A 4 -30.35 47.24 -53.87
N LEU A 5 -30.35 46.42 -54.92
CA LEU A 5 -29.65 45.13 -54.96
C LEU A 5 -28.12 45.29 -54.89
N GLY A 6 -27.56 46.28 -55.59
CA GLY A 6 -26.13 46.60 -55.49
C GLY A 6 -25.70 47.05 -54.10
N SER A 7 -26.52 47.85 -53.42
CA SER A 7 -26.28 48.28 -52.04
C SER A 7 -26.37 47.13 -51.02
N LEU A 8 -27.28 46.18 -51.23
CA LEU A 8 -27.44 45.01 -50.37
C LEU A 8 -26.25 44.03 -50.51
N ILE A 9 -25.77 43.82 -51.74
CA ILE A 9 -24.59 42.98 -52.00
C ILE A 9 -23.32 43.62 -51.45
N GLY A 10 -23.16 44.94 -51.58
CA GLY A 10 -22.06 45.69 -50.97
C GLY A 10 -22.07 45.60 -49.44
N PHE A 11 -23.26 45.64 -48.82
CA PHE A 11 -23.42 45.49 -47.37
C PHE A 11 -23.08 44.07 -46.87
N ILE A 12 -23.52 43.03 -47.58
CA ILE A 12 -23.17 41.64 -47.25
C ILE A 12 -21.67 41.38 -47.42
N SER A 13 -21.06 41.93 -48.47
CA SER A 13 -19.62 41.79 -48.69
C SER A 13 -18.78 42.51 -47.62
N ALA A 14 -19.27 43.64 -47.10
CA ALA A 14 -18.65 44.34 -45.97
C ALA A 14 -18.84 43.61 -44.62
N ALA A 15 -19.96 42.90 -44.42
CA ALA A 15 -20.25 42.16 -43.17
C ALA A 15 -19.67 40.73 -43.13
N PHE A 16 -19.33 40.15 -44.30
CA PHE A 16 -18.69 38.84 -44.42
C PHE A 16 -17.41 38.68 -43.59
N PRO A 17 -16.42 39.61 -43.63
CA PRO A 17 -15.21 39.48 -42.83
C PRO A 17 -15.47 39.48 -41.33
N ASP A 18 -16.49 40.19 -40.84
CA ASP A 18 -16.80 40.24 -39.40
C ASP A 18 -17.50 38.96 -38.91
N LEU A 19 -18.35 38.34 -39.73
CA LEU A 19 -18.89 36.99 -39.46
C LEU A 19 -17.80 35.93 -39.40
N LEU A 20 -16.82 36.01 -40.30
CA LEU A 20 -15.68 35.09 -40.36
C LEU A 20 -14.77 35.25 -39.13
N LYS A 21 -14.57 36.49 -38.65
CA LYS A 21 -13.85 36.77 -37.40
C LYS A 21 -14.55 36.15 -36.20
N ILE A 22 -15.87 36.32 -36.06
CA ILE A 22 -16.64 35.75 -34.93
C ILE A 22 -16.50 34.23 -34.89
N TRP A 23 -16.54 33.56 -36.05
CA TRP A 23 -16.39 32.11 -36.13
C TRP A 23 -14.97 31.65 -35.78
N ARG A 24 -13.94 32.36 -36.28
CA ARG A 24 -12.55 32.08 -35.94
C ARG A 24 -12.28 32.30 -34.45
N ASP A 25 -12.75 33.41 -33.89
CA ASP A 25 -12.61 33.70 -32.46
C ASP A 25 -13.31 32.65 -31.59
N ALA A 26 -14.44 32.10 -32.04
CA ALA A 26 -15.11 30.99 -31.35
C ALA A 26 -14.31 29.67 -31.44
N ALA A 27 -13.71 29.38 -32.59
CA ALA A 27 -12.83 28.23 -32.77
C ALA A 27 -11.55 28.33 -31.92
N ASP A 28 -10.94 29.52 -31.88
CA ASP A 28 -9.74 29.80 -31.10
C ASP A 28 -10.01 29.65 -29.59
N ARG A 29 -11.10 30.22 -29.08
CA ARG A 29 -11.52 30.04 -27.67
C ARG A 29 -11.77 28.58 -27.32
N LYS A 30 -12.39 27.81 -28.23
CA LYS A 30 -12.62 26.37 -28.00
C LYS A 30 -11.29 25.62 -27.94
N HIS A 31 -10.32 26.00 -28.78
CA HIS A 31 -8.99 25.43 -28.75
C HIS A 31 -8.25 25.77 -27.45
N GLU A 32 -8.30 27.03 -27.00
CA GLU A 32 -7.75 27.46 -25.71
C GLU A 32 -8.35 26.70 -24.53
N LEU A 33 -9.68 26.54 -24.51
CA LEU A 33 -10.36 25.75 -23.49
C LEU A 33 -9.90 24.29 -23.49
N THR A 34 -9.70 23.70 -24.67
CA THR A 34 -9.21 22.32 -24.80
C THR A 34 -7.78 22.18 -24.27
N ILE A 35 -6.91 23.17 -24.53
CA ILE A 35 -5.55 23.20 -23.98
C ILE A 35 -5.59 23.30 -22.46
N LEU A 36 -6.43 24.19 -21.90
CA LEU A 36 -6.58 24.35 -20.46
C LEU A 36 -7.11 23.07 -19.80
N GLU A 37 -8.08 22.39 -20.41
CA GLU A 37 -8.56 21.09 -19.93
C GLU A 37 -7.46 20.03 -19.94
N MET A 38 -6.67 19.94 -21.00
CA MET A 38 -5.54 18.99 -21.06
C MET A 38 -4.49 19.28 -19.98
N GLN A 39 -4.18 20.55 -19.73
CA GLN A 39 -3.27 20.94 -18.65
C GLN A 39 -3.83 20.61 -17.27
N MET A 40 -5.12 20.87 -17.03
CA MET A 40 -5.79 20.49 -15.77
C MET A 40 -5.82 18.98 -15.58
N ALA A 41 -6.08 18.21 -16.64
CA ALA A 41 -6.06 16.75 -16.60
C ALA A 41 -4.65 16.22 -16.25
N GLN A 42 -3.60 16.79 -16.85
CA GLN A 42 -2.22 16.45 -16.52
C GLN A 42 -1.88 16.78 -15.07
N ALA A 43 -2.30 17.95 -14.57
CA ALA A 43 -2.10 18.35 -13.19
C ALA A 43 -2.82 17.42 -12.21
N ALA A 44 -4.07 17.04 -12.52
CA ALA A 44 -4.86 16.10 -11.72
C ALA A 44 -4.18 14.72 -11.63
N GLN A 45 -3.65 14.21 -12.74
CA GLN A 45 -2.88 12.96 -12.76
C GLN A 45 -1.60 13.05 -11.92
N GLY A 46 -0.85 14.16 -12.04
CA GLY A 46 0.34 14.38 -11.22
C GLY A 46 0.04 14.49 -9.72
N HIS A 47 -1.10 15.10 -9.35
CA HIS A 47 -1.54 15.15 -7.95
C HIS A 47 -1.95 13.78 -7.41
N GLN A 48 -2.62 12.94 -8.20
CA GLN A 48 -2.92 11.57 -7.81
C GLN A 48 -1.65 10.76 -7.54
N GLN A 49 -0.68 10.80 -8.46
CA GLN A 49 0.61 10.13 -8.28
C GLN A 49 1.33 10.59 -7.01
N ARG A 50 1.33 11.90 -6.74
CA ARG A 50 1.94 12.45 -5.53
C ARG A 50 1.21 12.03 -4.24
N LEU A 51 -0.11 11.91 -4.27
CA LEU A 51 -0.89 11.38 -3.14
C LEU A 51 -0.56 9.91 -2.90
N GLU A 52 -0.43 9.11 -3.95
CA GLU A 52 0.01 7.70 -3.87
C GLU A 52 1.42 7.60 -3.27
N GLU A 53 2.36 8.42 -3.72
CA GLU A 53 3.71 8.49 -3.17
C GLU A 53 3.71 8.88 -1.68
N ILE A 54 2.93 9.89 -1.29
CA ILE A 54 2.81 10.31 0.11
C ILE A 54 2.26 9.18 0.98
N ASN A 55 1.22 8.48 0.50
CA ASN A 55 0.64 7.35 1.22
C ASN A 55 1.64 6.20 1.36
N ALA A 56 2.33 5.83 0.28
CA ALA A 56 3.37 4.81 0.30
C ALA A 56 4.52 5.20 1.27
N GLN A 57 4.92 6.47 1.27
CA GLN A 57 5.94 6.98 2.18
C GLN A 57 5.47 6.99 3.64
N ALA A 58 4.20 7.32 3.89
CA ALA A 58 3.59 7.27 5.21
C ALA A 58 3.60 5.83 5.75
N ASP A 59 3.20 4.85 4.95
CA ASP A 59 3.24 3.41 5.29
C ASP A 59 4.66 2.93 5.64
N ILE A 60 5.65 3.37 4.85
CA ILE A 60 7.07 3.07 5.11
C ILE A 60 7.54 3.71 6.42
N SER A 61 7.11 4.95 6.69
CA SER A 61 7.48 5.68 7.91
C SER A 61 6.85 5.07 9.17
N GLU A 62 5.59 4.63 9.09
CA GLU A 62 4.88 3.91 10.16
C GLU A 62 5.57 2.59 10.46
N SER A 63 5.87 1.82 9.41
CA SER A 63 6.63 0.57 9.55
C SER A 63 7.99 0.84 10.19
N ARG A 64 8.73 1.85 9.72
CA ARG A 64 10.03 2.22 10.30
C ARG A 64 9.90 2.66 11.76
N ALA A 65 8.83 3.34 12.15
CA ALA A 65 8.59 3.72 13.54
C ALA A 65 8.33 2.51 14.44
N LEU A 66 7.55 1.53 13.97
CA LEU A 66 7.32 0.27 14.68
C LEU A 66 8.62 -0.55 14.91
N TYR A 67 9.59 -0.42 13.99
CA TYR A 67 10.88 -1.10 14.07
C TYR A 67 12.03 -0.22 14.61
N LYS A 68 11.79 1.06 14.93
CA LYS A 68 12.81 1.92 15.55
C LYS A 68 12.95 1.54 17.02
N THR A 69 13.86 0.63 17.31
CA THR A 69 14.38 0.40 18.66
C THR A 69 15.11 1.66 19.13
N TYR A 70 14.83 2.10 20.36
CA TYR A 70 15.44 3.27 20.99
C TYR A 70 16.97 3.16 20.90
N TYR A 71 17.61 4.09 20.18
CA TYR A 71 19.07 4.13 20.04
C TYR A 71 19.62 4.91 21.24
N SER A 72 20.19 4.21 22.21
CA SER A 72 20.83 4.83 23.38
C SER A 72 22.20 5.44 23.06
N GLY A 73 22.75 5.13 21.87
CA GLY A 73 24.07 5.59 21.43
C GLY A 73 25.21 4.72 21.99
N ILE A 74 24.89 3.76 22.85
CA ILE A 74 25.84 2.81 23.43
C ILE A 74 25.73 1.49 22.67
N ARG A 75 26.72 1.20 21.83
CA ARG A 75 26.72 0.05 20.89
C ARG A 75 26.36 -1.30 21.52
N TRP A 76 26.76 -1.55 22.77
CA TRP A 76 26.46 -2.82 23.44
C TRP A 76 25.04 -2.88 24.00
N VAL A 77 24.48 -1.76 24.47
CA VAL A 77 23.08 -1.68 24.95
C VAL A 77 22.12 -1.81 23.78
N ASP A 78 22.40 -1.14 22.66
CA ASP A 78 21.58 -1.19 21.46
C ASP A 78 21.65 -2.58 20.79
N ALA A 79 22.82 -3.22 20.81
CA ALA A 79 22.96 -4.61 20.39
C ALA A 79 22.18 -5.56 21.29
N LEU A 80 22.26 -5.39 22.62
CA LEU A 80 21.51 -6.20 23.57
C LEU A 80 19.99 -6.03 23.36
N ASN A 81 19.51 -4.80 23.22
CA ASN A 81 18.10 -4.47 22.98
C ASN A 81 17.61 -5.09 21.64
N GLY A 82 18.43 -5.04 20.59
CA GLY A 82 18.16 -5.72 19.33
C GLY A 82 18.02 -7.23 19.46
N THR A 83 18.70 -7.84 20.45
CA THR A 83 18.62 -9.29 20.71
C THR A 83 17.48 -9.70 21.65
N VAL A 84 16.85 -8.79 22.41
CA VAL A 84 15.81 -9.15 23.39
C VAL A 84 14.64 -9.89 22.74
N ARG A 85 14.15 -9.42 21.59
CA ARG A 85 13.05 -10.07 20.85
C ARG A 85 13.44 -11.50 20.40
N PRO A 86 14.58 -11.71 19.70
CA PRO A 86 15.09 -13.05 19.40
C PRO A 86 15.31 -13.94 20.62
N VAL A 87 15.93 -13.41 21.68
CA VAL A 87 16.27 -14.16 22.89
C VAL A 87 15.02 -14.66 23.58
N LEU A 88 14.00 -13.81 23.74
CA LEU A 88 12.71 -14.23 24.31
C LEU A 88 12.05 -15.29 23.43
N ALA A 89 12.01 -15.10 22.11
CA ALA A 89 11.45 -16.08 21.18
C ALA A 89 12.14 -17.44 21.29
N TYR A 90 13.47 -17.47 21.27
CA TYR A 90 14.25 -18.70 21.43
C TYR A 90 14.07 -19.33 22.81
N SER A 91 13.97 -18.53 23.88
CA SER A 91 13.76 -19.04 25.24
C SER A 91 12.42 -19.76 25.38
N PHE A 92 11.34 -19.18 24.84
CA PHE A 92 10.02 -19.82 24.85
C PHE A 92 9.99 -21.08 23.98
N PHE A 93 10.63 -21.06 22.80
CA PHE A 93 10.76 -22.24 21.95
C PHE A 93 11.57 -23.35 22.61
N LEU A 94 12.68 -23.01 23.26
CA LEU A 94 13.53 -23.96 23.97
C LEU A 94 12.79 -24.58 25.15
N LEU A 95 12.08 -23.77 25.94
CA LEU A 95 11.24 -24.26 27.04
C LEU A 95 10.16 -25.22 26.52
N TYR A 96 9.46 -24.85 25.45
CA TYR A 96 8.47 -25.72 24.80
C TYR A 96 9.09 -27.04 24.32
N PHE A 97 10.26 -26.98 23.67
CA PHE A 97 10.99 -28.15 23.21
C PHE A 97 11.37 -29.07 24.38
N VAL A 98 11.88 -28.53 25.47
CA VAL A 98 12.24 -29.31 26.68
C VAL A 98 11.02 -30.00 27.28
N ILE A 99 9.89 -29.28 27.40
CA ILE A 99 8.63 -29.87 27.90
C ILE A 99 8.17 -31.01 26.99
N LYS A 100 8.27 -30.85 25.67
CA LYS A 100 7.92 -31.91 24.71
C LYS A 100 8.86 -33.11 24.78
N CYS A 101 10.16 -32.90 24.98
CA CYS A 101 11.09 -33.99 25.24
C CYS A 101 10.76 -34.76 26.53
N MET A 102 10.37 -34.06 27.60
CA MET A 102 9.93 -34.68 28.85
C MET A 102 8.63 -35.46 28.68
N GLN A 103 7.65 -34.92 27.94
CA GLN A 103 6.40 -35.61 27.61
C GLN A 103 6.66 -36.87 26.78
N PHE A 104 7.56 -36.81 25.81
CA PHE A 104 7.96 -37.96 25.00
C PHE A 104 8.67 -39.04 25.84
N ALA A 105 9.53 -38.64 26.78
CA ALA A 105 10.21 -39.58 27.68
C ALA A 105 9.27 -40.33 28.64
N MET A 106 8.05 -39.82 28.84
CA MET A 106 7.00 -40.46 29.64
C MET A 106 6.12 -41.42 28.81
N VAL A 107 6.29 -41.46 27.49
CA VAL A 107 5.57 -42.39 26.61
C VAL A 107 6.30 -43.73 26.62
N ASP A 108 5.58 -44.80 26.93
CA ASP A 108 6.13 -46.15 26.84
C ASP A 108 6.20 -46.58 25.37
N LEU A 109 7.41 -46.66 24.82
CA LEU A 109 7.64 -47.03 23.42
C LEU A 109 7.33 -48.50 23.12
N ALA A 110 7.16 -49.34 24.14
CA ALA A 110 6.86 -50.76 23.97
C ALA A 110 5.40 -51.02 23.56
N ASP A 111 4.48 -50.11 23.91
CA ASP A 111 3.06 -50.19 23.54
C ASP A 111 2.52 -48.78 23.22
N PRO A 112 2.90 -48.21 22.05
CA PRO A 112 2.51 -46.87 21.67
C PRO A 112 1.04 -46.86 21.31
N LEU A 113 0.18 -46.53 22.27
CA LEU A 113 -1.24 -46.46 22.03
C LEU A 113 -1.54 -45.20 21.19
N PRO A 114 -2.42 -45.27 20.17
CA PRO A 114 -2.70 -44.14 19.27
C PRO A 114 -3.12 -42.84 19.99
N TRP A 115 -3.72 -42.95 21.17
CA TRP A 115 -4.12 -41.81 22.00
C TRP A 115 -2.92 -41.06 22.62
N GLN A 116 -1.77 -41.72 22.83
CA GLN A 116 -0.57 -41.10 23.39
C GLN A 116 0.05 -40.13 22.37
N ILE A 117 0.03 -40.47 21.09
CA ILE A 117 0.49 -39.61 19.99
C ILE A 117 -0.45 -38.40 19.84
N ALA A 118 -1.77 -38.62 19.93
CA ALA A 118 -2.76 -37.54 19.91
C ALA A 118 -2.65 -36.62 21.16
N ALA A 119 -2.24 -37.16 22.31
CA ALA A 119 -1.97 -36.37 23.51
C ALA A 119 -0.65 -35.57 23.42
N LEU A 120 0.34 -36.07 22.68
CA LEU A 120 1.62 -35.39 22.45
C LEU A 120 1.46 -34.17 21.52
N TRP A 121 0.52 -34.24 20.57
CA TRP A 121 0.18 -33.17 19.62
C TRP A 121 -1.26 -32.70 19.81
N SER A 122 -1.48 -31.93 20.86
CA SER A 122 -2.78 -31.43 21.28
C SER A 122 -3.28 -30.25 20.44
N VAL A 123 -4.55 -29.87 20.64
CA VAL A 123 -5.14 -28.68 20.00
C VAL A 123 -4.44 -27.42 20.50
N GLU A 124 -4.05 -27.38 21.78
CA GLU A 124 -3.30 -26.29 22.39
C GLU A 124 -1.94 -26.08 21.71
N ASP A 125 -1.23 -27.17 21.38
CA ASP A 125 0.05 -27.11 20.66
C ASP A 125 -0.12 -26.51 19.25
N GLN A 126 -1.20 -26.90 18.56
CA GLN A 126 -1.53 -26.36 17.24
C GLN A 126 -1.84 -24.87 17.29
N VAL A 127 -2.54 -24.41 18.32
CA VAL A 127 -2.84 -22.99 18.54
C VAL A 127 -1.56 -22.19 18.81
N ILE A 128 -0.67 -22.71 19.65
CA ILE A 128 0.63 -22.08 19.92
C ILE A 128 1.45 -21.97 18.63
N PHE A 129 1.53 -23.04 17.84
CA PHE A 129 2.28 -23.05 16.59
C PHE A 129 1.68 -22.11 15.54
N ALA A 130 0.35 -22.09 15.41
CA ALA A 130 -0.38 -21.18 14.54
C ALA A 130 -0.17 -19.71 14.96
N GLY A 131 -0.15 -19.44 16.27
CA GLY A 131 0.14 -18.12 16.82
C GLY A 131 1.57 -17.65 16.50
N ILE A 132 2.56 -18.54 16.62
CA ILE A 132 3.95 -18.22 16.31
C ILE A 132 4.14 -17.97 14.80
N ILE A 133 3.57 -18.81 13.94
CA ILE A 133 3.61 -18.62 12.49
C ILE A 133 2.95 -17.28 12.14
N SER A 134 1.80 -16.97 12.75
CA SER A 134 1.11 -15.69 12.56
C SER A 134 1.91 -14.50 13.08
N PHE A 135 2.70 -14.65 14.15
CA PHE A 135 3.56 -13.57 14.64
C PHE A 135 4.73 -13.29 13.68
N TYR A 136 5.43 -14.33 13.21
CA TYR A 136 6.59 -14.18 12.33
C TYR A 136 6.22 -13.83 10.89
N PHE A 137 5.13 -14.40 10.37
CA PHE A 137 4.72 -14.22 8.97
C PHE A 137 3.50 -13.32 8.80
N GLY A 138 2.72 -13.07 9.86
CA GLY A 138 1.51 -12.24 9.79
C GLY A 138 1.78 -10.78 9.51
N GLN A 139 2.93 -10.22 9.91
CA GLN A 139 3.33 -8.87 9.50
C GLN A 139 3.51 -8.76 7.97
N ARG A 140 4.08 -9.78 7.32
CA ARG A 140 4.23 -9.87 5.85
C ARG A 140 2.90 -10.13 5.15
N ALA A 141 2.05 -10.98 5.73
CA ALA A 141 0.72 -11.27 5.19
C ALA A 141 -0.23 -10.05 5.31
N MET A 142 -0.22 -9.37 6.44
CA MET A 142 -1.01 -8.14 6.67
C MET A 142 -0.53 -6.99 5.79
N ALA A 143 0.78 -6.83 5.54
CA ALA A 143 1.29 -5.84 4.60
C ALA A 143 0.78 -6.09 3.17
N LYS A 144 0.66 -7.35 2.74
CA LYS A 144 0.14 -7.71 1.41
C LYS A 144 -1.38 -7.50 1.28
N VAL A 145 -2.13 -7.74 2.36
CA VAL A 145 -3.58 -7.46 2.41
C VAL A 145 -3.84 -5.95 2.44
N ARG A 146 -2.98 -5.16 3.11
CA ARG A 146 -3.07 -3.69 3.14
C ARG A 146 -2.66 -3.03 1.82
N SER A 147 -1.69 -3.60 1.11
CA SER A 147 -1.25 -3.19 -0.24
C SER A 147 -2.16 -3.72 -1.37
N GLY A 148 -3.17 -4.53 -1.05
CA GLY A 148 -4.06 -5.19 -2.02
C GLY A 148 -5.35 -4.43 -2.33
N LYS A 149 -5.38 -3.12 -2.08
CA LYS A 149 -6.41 -2.21 -2.61
C LYS A 149 -5.80 -1.32 -3.68
#